data_AF-A0A9W3BLY9-F1
#
_entry.id   AF-A0A9W3BLY9-F1
#
_cell.length_a   1.000
_cell.length_b   1.000
_cell.length_c   1.000
_cell.angle_alpha   90.00
_cell.angle_beta   90.00
_cell.angle_gamma   90.00
#
_symmetry.space_group_name_H-M   'P 1'
#
loop_
_entity.id
_entity.type
_entity.pdbx_description
1 polymer ?
#
loop_
_entity_poly.entity_id
_entity_poly.type
_entity_poly.pdbx_seq_one_letter_code
_entity_poly.pdbx_strand_id
1 'polypeptide(L)'
;MTSESKVLLFLLVIYLTTADVSAIKCYSCDNSHSSACGNAFKAYQFQASECNTGGNTDQYKCGKQEQPPDSNGWVGVIRACYKLGDVGGMNETNGCHNHYDYERNFTAIFCFCDTSYCNGAPSRQAPLSHWMLIVFLSITLIDLVGVWPHV
;
A
#
# COMPACT_ATOMS: atom_id res chain seq x y z
N MET A 1 -32.03 -25.85 -20.06
CA MET A 1 -30.59 -25.89 -19.72
C MET A 1 -30.16 -27.34 -19.64
N THR A 2 -29.37 -27.79 -20.61
CA THR A 2 -28.87 -29.18 -20.68
C THR A 2 -27.77 -29.42 -19.64
N SER A 3 -27.57 -30.68 -19.25
CA SER A 3 -26.54 -31.11 -18.29
C SER A 3 -25.15 -30.52 -18.60
N GLU A 4 -24.81 -30.44 -19.89
CA GLU A 4 -23.53 -29.95 -20.39
C GLU A 4 -23.32 -28.46 -20.15
N SER A 5 -24.36 -27.63 -20.25
CA SER A 5 -24.27 -26.19 -19.96
C SER A 5 -23.98 -25.89 -18.49
N LYS A 6 -24.36 -26.79 -17.57
CA LYS A 6 -24.09 -26.63 -16.13
C LYS A 6 -22.65 -26.95 -15.78
N VAL A 7 -22.06 -27.95 -16.43
CA VAL A 7 -20.65 -28.36 -16.22
C VAL A 7 -19.70 -27.26 -16.69
N LEU A 8 -19.98 -26.66 -17.86
CA LEU A 8 -19.21 -25.54 -18.38
C LEU A 8 -19.25 -24.32 -17.46
N LEU A 9 -20.43 -24.00 -16.91
CA LEU A 9 -20.58 -22.90 -15.96
C LEU A 9 -19.80 -23.16 -14.67
N PHE A 10 -19.82 -24.40 -14.18
CA PHE A 10 -19.12 -24.80 -12.95
C PHE A 10 -17.58 -24.72 -13.12
N LEU A 11 -17.05 -25.15 -14.26
CA LEU A 11 -15.62 -25.04 -14.57
C LEU A 11 -15.16 -23.60 -14.75
N LEU A 12 -16.00 -22.74 -15.35
CA LEU A 12 -15.71 -21.30 -15.49
C LEU A 12 -15.67 -20.61 -14.12
N VAL A 13 -16.59 -20.96 -13.21
CA VAL A 13 -16.61 -20.46 -11.82
C VAL A 13 -15.35 -20.91 -11.07
N ILE A 14 -14.96 -22.18 -11.19
CA ILE A 14 -13.72 -22.68 -10.56
C ILE A 14 -12.49 -21.93 -11.09
N TYR A 15 -12.40 -21.71 -12.40
CA TYR A 15 -11.30 -20.96 -13.03
C TYR A 15 -11.26 -19.48 -12.58
N LEU A 16 -12.41 -18.86 -12.34
CA LEU A 16 -12.50 -17.49 -11.82
C LEU A 16 -12.20 -17.39 -10.31
N THR A 17 -12.16 -18.51 -9.57
CA THR A 17 -11.96 -18.52 -8.10
C THR A 17 -10.53 -18.86 -7.66
N THR A 18 -9.57 -19.03 -8.57
CA THR A 18 -8.16 -19.13 -8.17
C THR A 18 -7.67 -17.75 -7.74
N ALA A 19 -7.96 -17.37 -6.50
CA ALA A 19 -7.31 -16.25 -5.86
C ALA A 19 -5.83 -16.61 -5.68
N ASP A 20 -4.96 -15.97 -6.45
CA ASP A 20 -3.52 -16.08 -6.27
C ASP A 20 -3.15 -15.63 -4.86
N VAL A 21 -2.82 -16.58 -3.98
CA VAL A 21 -2.26 -16.31 -2.65
C VAL A 21 -0.78 -15.96 -2.83
N SER A 22 -0.50 -14.85 -3.51
CA SER A 22 0.85 -14.38 -3.74
C SER A 22 1.33 -13.58 -2.54
N ALA A 23 2.59 -13.79 -2.12
CA ALA A 23 3.21 -12.96 -1.10
C ALA A 23 3.26 -11.48 -1.53
N ILE A 24 2.94 -10.57 -0.61
CA ILE A 24 3.06 -9.14 -0.86
C ILE A 24 4.51 -8.79 -1.20
N LYS A 25 4.71 -7.85 -2.13
CA LYS A 25 6.04 -7.36 -2.53
C LYS A 25 6.24 -5.96 -1.98
N CYS A 26 7.33 -5.70 -1.27
CA CYS A 26 7.61 -4.37 -0.71
C CYS A 26 8.99 -3.87 -1.13
N TYR A 27 9.14 -2.56 -1.21
CA TYR A 27 10.47 -1.96 -1.38
C TYR A 27 11.28 -2.14 -0.08
N SER A 28 12.55 -2.47 -0.23
CA SER A 28 13.50 -2.58 0.87
C SER A 28 14.68 -1.64 0.62
N CYS A 29 14.80 -0.60 1.44
CA CYS A 29 15.92 0.35 1.33
C CYS A 29 16.09 1.17 2.61
N ASP A 30 17.28 1.76 2.76
CA ASP A 30 17.66 2.66 3.85
C ASP A 30 18.40 3.87 3.26
N ASN A 31 17.97 5.09 3.65
CA ASN A 31 18.56 6.31 3.13
C ASN A 31 19.90 6.71 3.75
N SER A 32 20.36 6.01 4.79
CA SER A 32 21.73 6.08 5.27
C SER A 32 22.72 5.46 4.28
N HIS A 33 22.28 4.46 3.51
CA HIS A 33 23.08 3.77 2.50
C HIS A 33 22.86 4.31 1.09
N SER A 34 21.63 4.75 0.78
CA SER A 34 21.28 5.32 -0.53
C SER A 34 20.33 6.49 -0.37
N SER A 35 20.80 7.71 -0.60
CA SER A 35 20.00 8.94 -0.47
C SER A 35 18.71 8.92 -1.31
N ALA A 36 18.67 8.14 -2.40
CA ALA A 36 17.48 7.93 -3.23
C ALA A 36 16.33 7.22 -2.47
N CYS A 37 16.60 6.56 -1.35
CA CYS A 37 15.58 5.98 -0.48
C CYS A 37 14.89 7.03 0.42
N GLY A 38 15.33 8.30 0.39
CA GLY A 38 14.72 9.35 1.20
C GLY A 38 13.35 9.82 0.70
N ASN A 39 13.09 11.12 0.87
CA ASN A 39 11.84 11.76 0.46
C ASN A 39 11.65 11.79 -1.08
N ALA A 40 12.75 11.78 -1.83
CA ALA A 40 12.74 11.78 -3.29
C ALA A 40 12.65 10.36 -3.90
N PHE A 41 12.04 9.42 -3.18
CA PHE A 41 11.95 8.02 -3.59
C PHE A 41 11.35 7.86 -4.99
N LYS A 42 12.04 7.08 -5.82
CA LYS A 42 11.54 6.67 -7.13
C LYS A 42 11.52 5.15 -7.21
N ALA A 43 10.32 4.61 -7.38
CA ALA A 43 10.06 3.18 -7.46
C ALA A 43 10.99 2.43 -8.44
N TYR A 44 11.31 3.02 -9.60
CA TYR A 44 12.16 2.39 -10.61
C TYR A 44 13.64 2.23 -10.19
N GLN A 45 14.08 2.91 -9.13
CA GLN A 45 15.46 2.81 -8.63
C GLN A 45 15.67 1.67 -7.64
N PHE A 46 14.58 1.06 -7.16
CA PHE A 46 14.62 0.05 -6.11
C PHE A 46 13.86 -1.20 -6.54
N GLN A 47 14.48 -2.35 -6.36
CA GLN A 47 13.81 -3.62 -6.55
C GLN A 47 12.96 -3.93 -5.32
N ALA A 48 11.69 -4.27 -5.52
CA ALA A 48 10.86 -4.81 -4.46
C ALA A 48 11.06 -6.32 -4.34
N SER A 49 11.03 -6.82 -3.12
CA SER A 49 11.15 -8.24 -2.81
C SER A 49 9.86 -8.76 -2.19
N GLU A 50 9.59 -10.05 -2.37
CA GLU A 50 8.50 -10.73 -1.66
C GLU A 50 8.77 -10.73 -0.17
N CYS A 51 7.75 -10.40 0.63
CA CYS A 51 7.77 -10.57 2.07
C CYS A 51 7.59 -12.05 2.37
N ASN A 52 8.69 -12.78 2.32
CA ASN A 52 8.68 -14.24 2.36
C ASN A 52 8.99 -14.76 3.75
N THR A 53 8.00 -15.37 4.41
CA THR A 53 8.25 -16.53 5.28
C THR A 53 7.09 -17.53 5.19
N GLY A 54 7.31 -18.68 4.56
CA GLY A 54 6.60 -19.91 4.92
C GLY A 54 5.09 -19.98 4.59
N GLY A 55 4.57 -19.15 3.69
CA GLY A 55 3.20 -19.29 3.16
C GLY A 55 2.09 -18.57 3.92
N ASN A 56 2.41 -17.76 4.93
CA ASN A 56 1.42 -17.00 5.69
C ASN A 56 1.57 -15.49 5.45
N THR A 57 1.03 -15.04 4.32
CA THR A 57 1.13 -13.66 3.81
C THR A 57 0.45 -12.64 4.72
N ASP A 58 -0.54 -13.07 5.50
CA ASP A 58 -1.34 -12.24 6.40
C ASP A 58 -0.53 -11.72 7.60
N GLN A 59 0.67 -12.25 7.81
CA GLN A 59 1.58 -11.84 8.88
C GLN A 59 2.51 -10.69 8.49
N TYR A 60 2.47 -10.23 7.24
CA TYR A 60 3.39 -9.24 6.72
C TYR A 60 2.69 -7.98 6.21
N LYS A 61 3.36 -6.84 6.39
CA LYS A 61 2.98 -5.57 5.79
C LYS A 61 4.17 -4.88 5.18
N CYS A 62 3.93 -4.09 4.14
CA CYS A 62 4.92 -3.12 3.72
C CYS A 62 4.94 -1.98 4.74
N GLY A 63 6.12 -1.64 5.22
CA GLY A 63 6.33 -0.52 6.14
C GLY A 63 7.25 0.54 5.55
N LYS A 64 7.00 1.77 5.96
CA LYS A 64 7.90 2.91 5.79
C LYS A 64 8.07 3.60 7.13
N GLN A 65 9.31 3.72 7.59
CA GLN A 65 9.69 4.41 8.81
C GLN A 65 10.35 5.74 8.44
N GLU A 66 9.94 6.83 9.09
CA GLU A 66 10.57 8.14 8.99
C GLU A 66 10.90 8.68 10.38
N GLN A 67 12.18 8.94 10.64
CA GLN A 67 12.64 9.55 11.87
C GLN A 67 12.49 11.08 11.82
N PRO A 68 12.37 11.76 12.97
CA PRO A 68 12.53 13.21 13.03
C PRO A 68 13.88 13.66 12.45
N PRO A 69 13.97 14.88 11.92
CA PRO A 69 15.23 15.44 11.48
C PRO A 69 16.27 15.47 12.61
N ASP A 70 17.51 15.16 12.30
CA ASP A 70 18.65 15.36 13.20
C ASP A 70 19.04 16.86 13.30
N SER A 71 20.12 17.16 14.03
CA SER A 71 20.63 18.53 14.20
C SER A 71 21.04 19.21 12.90
N ASN A 72 21.32 18.44 11.85
CA ASN A 72 21.71 18.92 10.53
C ASN A 72 20.51 18.94 9.56
N GLY A 73 19.31 18.59 10.03
CA GLY A 73 18.09 18.51 9.22
C GLY A 73 17.98 17.23 8.38
N TRP A 74 18.85 16.23 8.59
CA TRP A 74 18.75 14.95 7.91
C TRP A 74 17.64 14.11 8.50
N VAL A 75 16.79 13.54 7.64
CA VAL A 75 15.63 12.71 8.01
C VAL A 75 15.94 11.26 7.65
N GLY A 76 16.00 10.36 8.63
CA GLY A 76 16.18 8.94 8.40
C GLY A 76 14.93 8.28 7.83
N VAL A 77 15.07 7.50 6.76
CA VAL A 77 13.97 6.84 6.08
C VAL A 77 14.34 5.39 5.76
N ILE A 78 13.52 4.46 6.24
CA ILE A 78 13.64 3.03 5.98
C ILE A 78 12.35 2.51 5.35
N ARG A 79 12.46 1.64 4.36
CA ARG A 79 11.36 0.87 3.78
C ARG A 79 11.71 -0.60 3.91
N ALA A 80 10.76 -1.42 4.34
CA ALA A 80 10.95 -2.86 4.48
C ALA A 80 9.62 -3.61 4.52
N CYS A 81 9.71 -4.94 4.45
CA CYS A 81 8.67 -5.83 4.95
C CYS A 81 8.74 -5.88 6.48
N TYR A 82 7.61 -5.71 7.14
CA TYR A 82 7.48 -5.86 8.59
C TYR A 82 6.58 -7.05 8.88
N LYS A 83 7.00 -7.93 9.79
CA LYS A 83 6.11 -8.94 10.33
C LYS A 83 5.31 -8.31 11.47
N LEU A 84 4.03 -8.64 11.54
CA LEU A 84 3.17 -8.21 12.63
C LEU A 84 3.74 -8.67 13.99
N GLY A 85 3.88 -7.72 14.91
CA GLY A 85 4.47 -7.89 16.23
C GLY A 85 5.97 -7.64 16.32
N ASP A 86 6.70 -7.45 15.21
CA ASP A 86 8.15 -7.17 15.24
C ASP A 86 8.46 -5.81 15.90
N VAL A 87 7.53 -4.85 15.77
CA VAL A 87 7.65 -3.53 16.42
C VAL A 87 6.77 -3.51 17.66
N GLY A 88 7.37 -3.85 18.81
CA GLY A 88 6.67 -3.94 20.09
C GLY A 88 5.89 -2.66 20.44
N GLY A 89 4.63 -2.81 20.83
CA GLY A 89 3.78 -1.70 21.28
C GLY A 89 3.30 -0.75 20.17
N MET A 90 3.50 -1.10 18.90
CA MET A 90 3.06 -0.30 17.76
C MET A 90 1.63 -0.64 17.31
N ASN A 91 0.91 0.37 16.82
CA ASN A 91 -0.30 0.16 16.05
C ASN A 91 0.06 -0.22 14.60
N GLU A 92 -0.09 -1.50 14.25
CA GLU A 92 0.25 -2.04 12.93
C GLU A 92 -0.94 -2.02 11.94
N THR A 93 -1.97 -1.22 12.23
CA THR A 93 -3.06 -0.95 11.28
C THR A 93 -2.57 -0.14 10.09
N ASN A 94 -3.26 -0.24 8.95
CA ASN A 94 -2.89 0.51 7.75
C ASN A 94 -2.95 2.03 8.01
N GLY A 95 -2.02 2.76 7.40
CA GLY A 95 -1.83 4.19 7.64
C GLY A 95 -0.60 4.48 8.48
N CYS A 96 -0.41 5.77 8.80
CA CYS A 96 0.77 6.27 9.47
C CYS A 96 0.51 6.53 10.95
N HIS A 97 1.40 6.03 11.80
CA HIS A 97 1.31 6.11 13.26
C HIS A 97 2.60 6.69 13.82
N ASN A 98 2.47 7.59 14.78
CA ASN A 98 3.63 8.02 15.57
C ASN A 98 3.95 6.92 16.57
N HIS A 99 5.22 6.53 16.64
CA HIS A 99 5.70 5.60 17.63
C HIS A 99 6.83 6.22 18.43
N TYR A 100 6.74 6.03 19.73
CA TYR A 100 7.69 6.50 20.71
C TYR A 100 8.13 5.31 21.56
N ASP A 101 9.42 5.00 21.52
CA ASP A 101 10.05 4.00 22.35
C ASP A 101 10.78 4.71 23.50
N TYR A 102 10.24 4.60 24.71
CA TYR A 102 10.78 5.23 25.92
C TYR A 102 12.14 4.66 26.32
N GLU A 103 12.36 3.36 26.11
CA GLU A 103 13.59 2.68 26.53
C GLU A 103 14.77 3.10 25.66
N ARG A 104 14.52 3.31 24.37
CA ARG A 104 15.54 3.69 23.38
C ARG A 104 15.56 5.19 23.07
N ASN A 105 14.72 5.99 23.74
CA ASN A 105 14.51 7.42 23.46
C ASN A 105 14.40 7.70 21.96
N PHE A 106 13.54 6.91 21.30
CA PHE A 106 13.43 6.89 19.85
C PHE A 106 12.02 7.26 19.43
N THR A 107 11.92 8.18 18.47
CA THR A 107 10.64 8.56 17.85
C THR A 107 10.73 8.32 16.36
N ALA A 108 9.67 7.78 15.77
CA ALA A 108 9.51 7.74 14.31
C ALA A 108 8.03 7.65 13.92
N ILE A 109 7.74 8.05 12.68
CA ILE A 109 6.46 7.80 12.03
C ILE A 109 6.59 6.49 11.25
N PHE A 110 5.68 5.56 11.50
CA PHE A 110 5.60 4.29 10.77
C PHE A 110 4.32 4.24 9.97
N CYS A 111 4.44 4.04 8.66
CA CYS A 111 3.32 3.87 7.75
C CYS A 111 3.25 2.42 7.28
N PHE A 112 2.12 1.76 7.53
CA PHE A 112 1.87 0.39 7.10
C PHE A 112 0.81 0.30 6.02
N CYS A 113 0.95 -0.71 5.16
CA CYS A 113 -0.03 -1.06 4.15
C CYS A 113 0.14 -2.52 3.73
N ASP A 114 -0.94 -3.11 3.21
CA ASP A 114 -1.11 -4.54 2.93
C ASP A 114 -1.20 -4.86 1.43
N THR A 115 -0.85 -3.90 0.57
CA THR A 115 -0.82 -4.06 -0.89
C THR A 115 0.60 -4.05 -1.40
N SER A 116 0.88 -4.80 -2.47
CA SER A 116 2.21 -4.81 -3.06
C SER A 116 2.65 -3.40 -3.49
N TYR A 117 3.91 -3.06 -3.22
CA TYR A 117 4.61 -1.82 -3.58
C TYR A 117 4.11 -0.55 -2.86
N CYS A 118 3.17 -0.67 -1.92
CA CYS A 118 2.50 0.49 -1.31
C CYS A 118 3.43 1.38 -0.46
N ASN A 119 4.52 0.83 0.09
CA ASN A 119 5.51 1.62 0.84
C ASN A 119 6.41 2.52 -0.04
N GLY A 120 6.16 2.55 -1.36
CA GLY A 120 6.76 3.55 -2.26
C GLY A 120 6.13 4.94 -2.12
N ALA A 121 4.93 5.05 -1.55
CA ALA A 121 4.22 6.32 -1.39
C ALA A 121 4.92 7.27 -0.39
N PRO A 122 4.74 8.60 -0.54
CA PRO A 122 5.09 9.54 0.52
C PRO A 122 4.20 9.32 1.75
N SER A 123 4.74 9.55 2.95
CA SER A 123 4.03 9.32 4.23
C SER A 123 2.87 10.28 4.46
N ARG A 124 2.81 11.36 3.67
CA ARG A 124 1.71 12.32 3.66
C ARG A 124 0.97 12.22 2.33
N GLN A 125 0.19 11.16 2.16
CA GLN A 125 -0.95 11.24 1.26
C GLN A 125 -2.12 11.73 2.10
N ALA A 126 -2.41 13.04 2.01
CA ALA A 126 -3.76 13.50 2.31
C ALA A 126 -4.71 12.65 1.44
N PRO A 127 -5.83 12.15 1.96
CA PRO A 127 -6.79 11.46 1.11
C PRO A 127 -7.21 12.46 0.03
N LEU A 128 -6.77 12.24 -1.21
CA LEU A 128 -7.40 12.85 -2.37
C LEU A 128 -8.81 12.29 -2.34
N SER A 129 -9.69 13.13 -1.82
CA SER A 129 -11.04 12.81 -1.42
C SER A 129 -11.75 12.05 -2.52
N HIS A 130 -12.41 10.95 -2.16
CA HIS A 130 -13.40 10.26 -2.99
C HIS A 130 -14.43 11.23 -3.61
N TRP A 131 -14.60 12.43 -3.03
CA TRP A 131 -15.35 13.57 -3.58
C TRP A 131 -14.95 13.96 -5.01
N MET A 132 -13.68 13.87 -5.41
CA MET A 132 -13.26 14.20 -6.78
C MET A 132 -13.79 13.19 -7.80
N LEU A 133 -13.91 11.92 -7.41
CA LEU A 133 -14.47 10.85 -8.26
C LEU A 133 -15.99 11.00 -8.41
N ILE A 134 -16.68 11.45 -7.35
CA ILE A 134 -18.12 11.73 -7.36
C ILE A 134 -18.43 12.94 -8.27
N VAL A 135 -17.61 13.99 -8.22
CA VAL A 135 -17.79 15.18 -9.08
C VAL A 135 -17.55 14.86 -10.56
N PHE A 136 -16.58 14.00 -10.90
CA PHE A 136 -16.38 13.56 -12.28
C PHE A 136 -17.51 12.65 -12.79
N LEU A 137 -18.07 11.79 -11.93
CA LEU A 137 -19.20 10.93 -12.28
C LEU A 137 -20.50 11.73 -12.46
N SER A 138 -20.72 12.79 -11.69
CA SER A 138 -21.91 13.64 -11.84
C SER A 138 -21.88 14.48 -13.12
N ILE A 139 -20.72 14.99 -13.53
CA ILE A 139 -20.58 15.75 -14.79
C ILE A 139 -20.85 14.85 -16.00
N THR A 140 -20.28 13.63 -16.03
CA THR A 140 -20.52 12.70 -17.14
C THR A 140 -21.96 12.21 -17.22
N LEU A 141 -22.66 12.08 -16.09
CA LEU A 141 -24.10 11.78 -16.05
C LEU A 141 -24.96 12.94 -16.55
N ILE A 142 -24.58 14.19 -16.28
CA ILE A 142 -25.31 15.38 -16.78
C ILE A 142 -25.18 15.47 -18.31
N ASP A 143 -24.01 15.20 -18.87
CA ASP A 143 -23.80 15.20 -20.33
C ASP A 143 -24.55 14.06 -21.04
N LEU A 144 -24.67 12.89 -20.40
CA LEU A 144 -25.44 11.74 -20.94
C LEU A 144 -26.96 11.95 -20.91
N VAL A 145 -27.49 12.72 -19.96
CA VAL A 145 -28.92 12.99 -19.82
C VAL A 145 -29.33 14.31 -20.51
N GLY A 146 -28.39 15.22 -20.74
CA GLY A 146 -28.62 16.55 -21.31
C GLY A 146 -28.70 16.64 -22.83
N VAL A 147 -28.40 15.58 -23.59
CA VAL A 147 -28.48 15.56 -25.06
C VAL A 147 -29.71 14.77 -25.52
N TRP A 148 -30.90 15.29 -25.24
CA TRP A 148 -32.09 14.98 -26.03
C TRP A 148 -32.59 16.29 -26.68
N PRO A 149 -32.42 16.44 -28.01
CA PRO A 149 -32.82 17.65 -28.69
C PRO A 149 -34.35 17.67 -28.84
N HIS A 150 -34.98 18.73 -28.34
CA HIS A 150 -36.26 19.16 -28.87
C HIS A 150 -36.01 20.15 -30.00
N VAL A 151 -35.66 19.64 -31.20
CA VAL A 151 -36.10 20.17 -32.51
C VAL A 151 -36.04 19.05 -33.53
#